data_AF-A0AA38GNM6-F1
#
_entry.id   AF-A0AA38GNM6-F1
#
_cell.length_a   1.000
_cell.length_b   1.000
_cell.length_c   1.000
_cell.angle_alpha   90.00
_cell.angle_beta   90.00
_cell.angle_gamma   90.00
#
_symmetry.space_group_name_H-M   'P 1'
#
loop_
_entity.id
_entity.type
_entity.pdbx_description
1 polymer ?
#
loop_
_entity_poly.entity_id
_entity_poly.type
_entity_poly.pdbx_seq_one_letter_code
_entity_poly.pdbx_strand_id
1 'polypeptide(L)'
;NRRRQKLSEIQAGVEEAEALIRKMDLEARSLQPSLKANLLAKLREYKSDLNNLKREVKKSSSANDSLAARDELLESGMGDTTMASADQRGRLLTSTERLNHSSDRIKDSRRTLLETEDLGVSILQDLHQQRQSLLHTHDT
;
A
#
# COMPACT_ATOMS: atom_id res chain seq x y z
N ASN A 1 -9.81 13.99 11.05
CA ASN A 1 -9.50 14.98 12.10
C ASN A 1 -10.71 15.64 12.77
N ARG A 2 -11.70 16.18 12.05
CA ARG A 2 -12.87 16.88 12.64
C ARG A 2 -13.70 16.06 13.67
N ARG A 3 -13.82 14.74 13.51
CA ARG A 3 -14.60 13.88 14.42
C ARG A 3 -13.87 13.54 15.73
N ARG A 4 -12.55 13.31 15.70
CA ARG A 4 -11.73 13.16 16.91
C ARG A 4 -11.76 14.43 17.76
N GLN A 5 -11.71 15.58 17.11
CA GLN A 5 -11.89 16.87 17.77
C GLN A 5 -13.27 16.97 18.44
N LYS A 6 -14.36 16.66 17.73
CA LYS A 6 -15.71 16.62 18.33
C LYS A 6 -15.84 15.63 19.49
N LEU A 7 -15.22 14.45 19.42
CA LEU A 7 -15.21 13.49 20.54
C LEU A 7 -14.48 14.06 21.76
N SER A 8 -13.35 14.74 21.54
CA SER A 8 -12.62 15.43 22.60
C SER A 8 -13.44 16.56 23.22
N GLU A 9 -14.15 17.34 22.42
CA GLU A 9 -15.07 18.39 22.88
C GLU A 9 -16.22 17.82 23.73
N ILE A 10 -16.83 16.73 23.27
CA ILE A 10 -17.90 16.04 24.02
C ILE A 10 -17.36 15.51 25.35
N GLN A 11 -16.17 14.93 25.36
CA GLN A 11 -15.57 14.37 26.57
C GLN A 11 -15.23 15.46 27.59
N ALA A 12 -14.68 16.60 27.14
CA ALA A 12 -14.45 17.76 27.99
C ALA A 12 -15.78 18.30 28.57
N GLY A 13 -16.83 18.40 27.75
CA GLY A 13 -18.16 18.83 28.22
C GLY A 13 -18.79 17.87 29.25
N VAL A 14 -18.56 16.57 29.11
CA VAL A 14 -19.00 15.57 30.11
C VAL A 14 -18.28 15.78 31.44
N GLU A 15 -16.97 16.00 31.43
CA GLU A 15 -16.19 16.26 32.64
C GLU A 15 -16.62 17.55 33.34
N GLU A 16 -16.92 18.60 32.57
CA GLU A 16 -17.46 19.86 33.08
C GLU A 16 -18.84 19.67 33.72
N ALA A 17 -19.74 18.93 33.07
CA ALA A 17 -21.06 18.63 33.61
C ALA A 17 -20.98 17.80 34.90
N GLU A 18 -20.04 16.84 35.01
CA GLU A 18 -19.79 16.12 36.26
C GLU A 18 -19.28 17.04 37.38
N ALA A 19 -18.41 17.99 37.06
CA ALA A 19 -17.94 18.99 38.01
C ALA A 19 -19.08 19.88 38.49
N LEU A 20 -19.97 20.31 37.59
CA LEU A 20 -21.12 21.13 37.93
C LEU A 20 -22.13 20.38 38.82
N ILE A 21 -22.45 19.13 38.47
CA ILE A 21 -23.32 18.28 39.30
C ILE A 21 -22.74 18.10 40.71
N ARG A 22 -21.41 17.93 40.84
CA ARG A 22 -20.76 17.84 42.15
C ARG A 22 -20.90 19.14 42.96
N LYS A 23 -20.74 20.30 42.33
CA LYS A 23 -20.96 21.61 42.98
C LYS A 23 -22.41 21.77 43.44
N MET A 24 -23.37 21.44 42.59
CA MET A 24 -24.79 21.49 42.92
C MET A 24 -25.16 20.53 44.07
N ASP A 25 -24.56 19.34 44.16
CA ASP A 25 -24.76 18.41 45.28
C ASP A 25 -24.28 19.00 46.61
N LEU A 26 -23.15 19.70 46.61
CA LEU A 26 -22.60 20.37 47.78
C LEU A 26 -23.49 21.54 48.22
N GLU A 27 -23.92 22.39 47.28
CA GLU A 27 -24.81 23.52 47.57
C GLU A 27 -26.18 23.05 48.07
N ALA A 28 -26.78 22.05 47.41
CA ALA A 28 -28.07 21.50 47.80
C ALA A 28 -28.09 20.95 49.24
N ARG A 29 -26.95 20.48 49.76
CA ARG A 29 -26.84 19.99 51.14
C ARG A 29 -26.97 21.10 52.18
N SER A 30 -26.61 22.34 51.83
CA SER A 30 -26.67 23.53 52.70
C SER A 30 -28.06 24.20 52.74
N LEU A 31 -28.99 23.78 51.88
CA LEU A 31 -30.33 24.35 51.77
C LEU A 31 -31.33 23.80 52.80
N GLN A 32 -32.41 24.54 53.01
CA GLN A 32 -33.52 24.14 53.88
C GLN A 32 -34.18 22.81 53.42
N PRO A 33 -34.68 21.97 54.35
CA PRO A 33 -35.20 20.63 54.04
C PRO A 33 -36.29 20.58 52.96
N SER A 34 -37.13 21.60 52.86
CA SER A 34 -38.24 21.69 51.90
C SER A 34 -37.78 21.81 50.44
N LEU A 35 -36.73 22.59 50.16
CA LEU A 35 -36.14 22.72 48.81
C LEU A 35 -35.18 21.59 48.49
N LYS A 36 -34.47 21.08 49.51
CA LYS A 36 -33.42 20.06 49.37
C LYS A 36 -33.90 18.78 48.70
N ALA A 37 -35.08 18.26 49.08
CA ALA A 37 -35.58 17.00 48.54
C ALA A 37 -35.81 17.05 47.02
N ASN A 38 -36.43 18.12 46.52
CA ASN A 38 -36.73 18.30 45.10
C ASN A 38 -35.45 18.50 44.26
N LEU A 39 -34.47 19.24 44.79
CA LEU A 39 -33.19 19.48 44.10
C LEU A 39 -32.32 18.22 44.04
N LEU A 40 -32.29 17.42 45.11
CA LEU A 40 -31.58 16.14 45.12
C LEU A 40 -32.21 15.12 44.16
N ALA A 41 -33.54 15.13 44.00
CA ALA A 41 -34.22 14.31 43.01
C ALA A 41 -33.79 14.67 41.58
N LYS A 42 -33.79 15.96 41.23
CA LYS A 42 -33.28 16.45 39.93
C LYS A 42 -31.80 16.14 39.72
N LEU A 43 -30.97 16.25 40.77
CA LEU A 43 -29.56 15.87 40.68
C LEU A 43 -29.36 14.38 40.39
N ARG A 44 -30.23 13.52 40.90
CA ARG A 44 -30.18 12.09 40.61
C ARG A 44 -30.56 11.80 39.15
N GLU A 45 -31.52 12.52 38.61
CA GLU A 45 -31.92 12.47 37.20
C GLU A 45 -30.77 12.91 36.29
N TYR A 46 -30.18 14.08 36.54
CA TYR A 46 -29.02 14.57 35.77
C TYR A 46 -27.81 13.64 35.83
N LYS A 47 -27.55 13.00 36.99
CA LYS A 47 -26.51 11.97 37.10
C LYS A 47 -26.84 10.75 36.21
N SER A 48 -28.10 10.35 36.12
CA SER A 48 -28.53 9.24 35.27
C SER A 48 -28.37 9.59 33.79
N ASP A 49 -28.82 10.77 33.37
CA ASP A 49 -28.75 11.23 31.98
C ASP A 49 -27.30 11.36 31.50
N LEU A 50 -26.42 11.92 32.36
CA LEU A 50 -25.00 12.01 32.07
C LEU A 50 -24.36 10.63 31.91
N ASN A 51 -24.74 9.65 32.75
CA ASN A 51 -24.27 8.28 32.61
C ASN A 51 -24.76 7.62 31.31
N ASN A 52 -25.99 7.89 30.89
CA ASN A 52 -26.52 7.42 29.61
C ASN A 52 -25.73 8.03 28.44
N LEU A 53 -25.49 9.34 28.47
CA LEU A 53 -24.71 10.03 27.44
C LEU A 53 -23.28 9.47 27.34
N LYS A 54 -22.61 9.20 28.47
CA LYS A 54 -21.29 8.55 28.48
C LYS A 54 -21.30 7.18 27.80
N ARG A 55 -22.36 6.38 28.00
CA ARG A 55 -22.51 5.07 27.36
C ARG A 55 -22.71 5.21 25.84
N GLU A 56 -23.51 6.17 25.39
CA GLU A 56 -23.75 6.42 23.97
C GLU A 56 -22.49 6.91 23.25
N VAL A 57 -21.72 7.80 23.87
CA VAL A 57 -20.44 8.29 23.34
C VAL A 57 -19.44 7.13 23.21
N LYS A 58 -19.33 6.29 24.25
CA LYS A 58 -18.45 5.12 24.23
C LYS A 58 -18.84 4.15 23.12
N LYS A 59 -20.13 3.81 23.00
CA LYS A 59 -20.66 2.93 21.95
C LYS A 59 -20.38 3.48 20.54
N SER A 60 -20.55 4.79 20.35
CA SER A 60 -20.31 5.47 19.08
C SER A 60 -18.82 5.55 18.71
N SER A 61 -17.92 5.50 19.71
CA SER A 61 -16.48 5.40 19.49
C SER A 61 -16.06 3.98 19.09
N SER A 62 -16.54 2.96 19.82
CA SER A 62 -16.10 1.56 19.62
C SER A 62 -16.55 0.98 18.27
N ALA A 63 -17.76 1.33 17.83
CA ALA A 63 -18.24 0.92 16.51
C ALA A 63 -17.39 1.50 15.37
N ASN A 64 -16.70 2.61 15.62
CA ASN A 64 -15.90 3.32 14.63
C ASN A 64 -14.43 2.89 14.66
N ASP A 65 -13.89 2.47 15.81
CA ASP A 65 -12.57 1.85 15.91
C ASP A 65 -12.49 0.58 15.03
N SER A 66 -13.57 -0.19 14.98
CA SER A 66 -13.67 -1.36 14.08
C SER A 66 -13.69 -0.97 12.59
N LEU A 67 -14.25 0.18 12.24
CA LEU A 67 -14.27 0.67 10.85
C LEU A 67 -12.93 1.29 10.46
N ALA A 68 -12.30 2.04 11.37
CA ALA A 68 -10.97 2.61 11.16
C ALA A 68 -9.89 1.52 11.03
N ALA A 69 -9.92 0.50 11.89
CA ALA A 69 -9.02 -0.64 11.78
C ALA A 69 -9.21 -1.43 10.47
N ARG A 70 -10.45 -1.49 9.96
CA ARG A 70 -10.75 -2.14 8.67
C ARG A 70 -10.23 -1.33 7.49
N ASP A 71 -10.35 0.00 7.53
CA ASP A 71 -9.83 0.88 6.47
C ASP A 71 -8.29 0.80 6.40
N GLU A 72 -7.62 0.78 7.57
CA GLU A 72 -6.16 0.66 7.68
C GLU A 72 -5.64 -0.71 7.19
N LEU A 73 -6.38 -1.79 7.43
CA LEU A 73 -6.11 -3.12 6.89
C LEU A 73 -6.30 -3.19 5.36
N LEU A 74 -7.29 -2.49 4.80
CA LEU A 74 -7.51 -2.44 3.35
C LEU A 74 -6.44 -1.59 2.65
N GLU A 75 -6.02 -0.49 3.25
CA GLU A 75 -4.97 0.39 2.73
C GLU A 75 -3.59 -0.30 2.75
N SER A 76 -3.23 -0.96 3.86
CA SER A 76 -2.00 -1.75 3.96
C SER A 76 -1.95 -2.92 2.97
N GLY A 77 -3.08 -3.62 2.76
CA GLY A 77 -3.19 -4.68 1.77
C GLY A 77 -2.99 -4.19 0.33
N MET A 78 -3.47 -3.00 -0.01
CA MET A 78 -3.24 -2.39 -1.33
C MET A 78 -1.75 -2.02 -1.52
N GLY A 79 -1.07 -1.51 -0.48
CA GLY A 79 0.37 -1.25 -0.51
C GLY A 79 1.20 -2.48 -0.87
N ASP A 80 0.97 -3.61 -0.17
CA ASP A 80 1.70 -4.85 -0.41
C ASP A 80 1.45 -5.44 -1.81
N THR A 81 0.22 -5.39 -2.31
CA THR A 81 -0.08 -5.87 -3.68
C THR A 81 0.60 -5.03 -4.76
N THR A 82 0.70 -3.71 -4.57
CA THR A 82 1.40 -2.83 -5.52
C THR A 82 2.90 -3.09 -5.54
N MET A 83 3.53 -3.30 -4.39
CA MET A 83 4.96 -3.65 -4.30
C MET A 83 5.26 -5.01 -4.93
N ALA A 84 4.44 -6.04 -4.65
CA ALA A 84 4.58 -7.35 -5.28
C ALA A 84 4.44 -7.28 -6.82
N SER A 85 3.50 -6.46 -7.31
CA SER A 85 3.31 -6.25 -8.75
C SER A 85 4.51 -5.55 -9.42
N ALA A 86 5.16 -4.63 -8.72
CA ALA A 86 6.33 -3.92 -9.20
C ALA A 86 7.56 -4.83 -9.29
N ASP A 87 7.81 -5.69 -8.29
CA ASP A 87 8.90 -6.68 -8.33
C ASP A 87 8.71 -7.67 -9.50
N GLN A 88 7.49 -8.16 -9.70
CA GLN A 88 7.19 -9.07 -10.81
C GLN A 88 7.44 -8.41 -12.17
N ARG A 89 7.06 -7.13 -12.33
CA ARG A 89 7.33 -6.36 -13.55
C ARG A 89 8.83 -6.17 -13.79
N GLY A 90 9.61 -5.88 -12.75
CA GLY A 90 11.07 -5.75 -12.84
C GLY A 90 11.76 -7.03 -13.29
N ARG A 91 11.33 -8.18 -12.75
CA ARG A 91 11.81 -9.51 -13.17
C ARG A 91 11.49 -9.81 -14.63
N LEU A 92 10.27 -9.50 -15.07
CA LEU A 92 9.85 -9.72 -16.46
C LEU A 92 10.68 -8.86 -17.42
N LEU A 93 10.87 -7.57 -17.12
CA LEU A 93 11.70 -6.67 -17.94
C LEU A 93 13.13 -7.21 -18.09
N THR A 94 13.74 -7.62 -16.98
CA THR A 94 15.11 -8.18 -16.98
C THR A 94 15.20 -9.46 -17.83
N SER A 95 14.18 -10.32 -17.76
CA SER A 95 14.11 -11.53 -18.59
C SER A 95 13.98 -11.20 -20.08
N THR A 96 13.12 -10.24 -20.42
CA THR A 96 12.92 -9.77 -21.80
C THR A 96 14.18 -9.14 -22.38
N GLU A 97 14.90 -8.31 -21.62
CA GLU A 97 16.17 -7.73 -22.07
C GLU A 97 17.23 -8.80 -22.38
N ARG A 98 17.35 -9.81 -21.51
CA ARG A 98 18.26 -10.94 -21.75
C ARG A 98 17.90 -11.73 -23.00
N LEU A 99 16.60 -11.96 -23.24
CA LEU A 99 16.12 -12.64 -24.45
C LEU A 99 16.40 -11.83 -25.70
N ASN A 100 16.17 -10.51 -25.67
CA ASN A 100 16.48 -9.62 -26.78
C ASN A 100 17.98 -9.64 -27.11
N HIS A 101 18.84 -9.51 -26.09
CA HIS A 101 20.28 -9.56 -26.29
C HIS A 101 20.75 -10.90 -26.87
N SER A 102 20.20 -12.02 -26.40
CA SER A 102 20.48 -13.35 -26.96
C SER A 102 20.03 -13.46 -28.42
N SER A 103 18.84 -12.94 -28.74
CA SER A 103 18.29 -12.92 -30.10
C SER A 103 19.19 -12.13 -31.06
N ASP A 104 19.66 -10.96 -30.64
CA ASP A 104 20.57 -10.14 -31.45
C ASP A 104 21.91 -10.84 -31.67
N ARG A 105 22.49 -11.45 -30.63
CA ARG A 105 23.70 -12.26 -30.77
C ARG A 105 23.54 -13.44 -31.73
N ILE A 106 22.38 -14.11 -31.72
CA ILE A 106 22.09 -15.20 -32.66
C ILE A 106 22.01 -14.68 -34.09
N LYS A 107 21.35 -13.54 -34.32
CA LYS A 107 21.27 -12.91 -35.64
C LYS A 107 22.65 -12.52 -36.17
N ASP A 108 23.48 -11.92 -35.33
CA ASP A 108 24.85 -11.55 -35.70
C ASP A 108 25.70 -12.78 -36.00
N SER A 109 25.65 -13.82 -35.15
CA SER A 109 26.35 -15.09 -35.40
C SER A 109 25.93 -15.71 -36.74
N ARG A 110 24.63 -15.74 -37.03
CA ARG A 110 24.12 -16.25 -38.31
C ARG A 110 24.64 -15.45 -39.51
N ARG A 111 24.71 -14.12 -39.39
CA ARG A 111 25.27 -13.26 -40.44
C ARG A 111 26.74 -13.58 -40.69
N THR A 112 27.55 -13.63 -39.63
CA THR A 112 28.98 -13.95 -39.73
C THR A 112 29.21 -15.35 -40.32
N LEU A 113 28.37 -16.33 -39.97
CA LEU A 113 28.46 -17.67 -40.55
C LEU A 113 28.21 -17.67 -42.06
N LEU A 114 27.21 -16.91 -42.54
CA LEU A 114 26.94 -16.77 -43.97
C LEU A 114 28.09 -16.06 -44.71
N GLU A 115 28.62 -14.98 -44.14
CA GLU A 115 29.79 -14.28 -44.68
C GLU A 115 31.02 -15.20 -44.77
N THR A 116 31.20 -16.09 -43.78
CA THR A 116 32.29 -17.07 -43.75
C THR A 116 32.09 -18.18 -44.77
N GLU A 117 30.85 -18.63 -44.98
CA GLU A 117 30.50 -19.61 -46.02
C GLU A 117 30.81 -19.05 -47.42
N ASP A 118 30.38 -17.83 -47.71
CA ASP A 118 30.66 -17.16 -48.99
C ASP A 118 32.17 -17.01 -49.24
N LEU A 119 32.93 -16.60 -48.22
CA LEU A 119 34.40 -16.54 -48.30
C LEU A 119 35.02 -17.92 -48.56
N GLY A 120 34.53 -18.96 -47.88
CA GLY A 120 34.98 -20.34 -48.09
C GLY A 120 34.73 -20.83 -49.52
N VAL A 121 33.59 -20.50 -50.10
CA VAL A 121 33.28 -20.80 -51.51
C VAL A 121 34.26 -20.11 -52.44
N SER A 122 34.55 -18.82 -52.22
CA SER A 122 35.54 -18.09 -53.02
C SER A 122 36.94 -18.73 -52.95
N ILE A 123 37.39 -19.11 -51.76
CA ILE A 123 38.70 -19.75 -51.58
C ILE A 123 38.76 -21.09 -52.34
N LEU A 124 37.70 -21.90 -52.29
CA LEU A 124 37.66 -23.18 -53.02
C LEU A 124 37.67 -22.97 -54.55
N GLN A 125 37.00 -21.94 -55.05
CA GLN A 125 37.05 -21.56 -56.47
C GLN A 125 38.47 -21.13 -56.88
N ASP A 126 39.12 -20.29 -56.08
CA ASP A 126 40.49 -19.83 -56.34
C ASP A 126 41.48 -21.01 -56.33
N LEU A 127 41.40 -21.91 -55.35
CA LEU A 127 42.24 -23.12 -55.29
C LEU A 127 42.01 -24.04 -56.49
N HIS A 128 40.75 -24.16 -56.96
CA HIS A 128 40.45 -24.92 -58.16
C HIS A 128 41.10 -24.31 -59.40
N GLN A 129 40.99 -22.99 -59.58
CA GLN A 129 41.63 -22.27 -60.69
C GLN A 129 43.16 -22.39 -60.64
N GLN A 130 43.77 -22.23 -59.46
CA GLN A 130 45.21 -22.40 -59.25
C GLN A 130 45.66 -23.81 -59.63
N ARG A 131 44.91 -24.84 -59.23
CA ARG A 131 45.17 -26.24 -59.63
C ARG A 131 45.11 -26.42 -61.14
N GLN A 132 44.09 -25.87 -61.80
CA GLN A 132 44.00 -25.94 -63.26
C GLN A 132 45.21 -25.28 -63.92
N SER A 133 45.60 -24.08 -63.48
CA SER A 133 46.78 -23.39 -64.02
C SER A 133 48.06 -24.24 -63.89
N LEU A 134 48.27 -24.90 -62.74
CA LEU A 134 49.43 -25.77 -62.52
C LEU A 134 49.43 -27.01 -63.43
N LEU A 135 48.25 -27.59 -63.71
CA LEU A 135 48.13 -28.72 -64.64
C LEU A 135 48.44 -28.29 -66.08
N HIS A 136 47.89 -27.16 -66.52
CA HIS A 136 48.15 -26.65 -67.87
C HIS A 136 49.63 -26.32 -68.11
N THR A 137 50.36 -25.85 -67.09
CA THR A 137 51.82 -25.62 -67.20
C THR A 137 52.65 -26.90 -67.27
N HIS A 138 52.08 -28.06 -66.90
CA HIS A 138 52.78 -29.35 -66.91
C HIS A 138 52.51 -30.14 -68.21
N ASP A 139 51.38 -29.87 -68.88
CA ASP A 139 51.01 -30.49 -70.16
C ASP A 139 51.57 -29.75 -71.40
N THR A 140 52.09 -28.53 -71.25
CA THR A 140 52.81 -27.76 -72.30
C THR A 140 54.31 -27.90 -72.19
#